data_AF-A0A532TTB3-F1
#
_entry.id   AF-A0A532TTB3-F1
#
_cell.length_a   1.000
_cell.length_b   1.000
_cell.length_c   1.000
_cell.angle_alpha   90.00
_cell.angle_beta   90.00
_cell.angle_gamma   90.00
#
_symmetry.space_group_name_H-M   'P 1'
#
loop_
_entity.id
_entity.type
_entity.pdbx_description
1 polymer ?
#
loop_
_entity_poly.entity_id
_entity_poly.type
_entity_poly.pdbx_seq_one_letter_code
_entity_poly.pdbx_strand_id
1 'polypeptide(L)'
;MLISFATGTLLTAALFGLIPEAIESAGGESHTVMLFILGGILSFFFLEKLIIWRNCTDEDCDVHSAAGPIVLIGDALHNFIDGIVIAAAFLTSFSVGVAVGLAIIAHEVPQETGDFGILLHGGFSKKKAFTYNALSSVTTIPAAIISYFLLGEISFIIPFALAISAASFLYIALSDLTPELHQKWGFKHTLKQLILILAGVTVMILIMASMNHNH
;
A
#
# COMPACT_ATOMS: atom_id res chain seq x y z
N MET A 1 6.24 2.16 -15.33
CA MET A 1 5.40 3.29 -15.80
C MET A 1 4.25 3.47 -14.83
N LEU A 2 3.39 2.46 -14.65
CA LEU A 2 2.36 2.45 -13.60
C LEU A 2 2.97 2.65 -12.20
N ILE A 3 4.08 1.94 -11.89
CA ILE A 3 4.84 2.11 -10.64
C ILE A 3 5.17 3.57 -10.33
N SER A 4 5.64 4.35 -11.32
CA SER A 4 5.98 5.76 -11.11
C SER A 4 4.77 6.61 -10.71
N PHE A 5 3.62 6.37 -11.34
CA PHE A 5 2.38 7.04 -10.97
C PHE A 5 1.93 6.61 -9.56
N ALA A 6 1.96 5.32 -9.28
CA ALA A 6 1.60 4.73 -7.99
C ALA A 6 2.46 5.27 -6.82
N THR A 7 3.77 5.42 -7.02
CA THR A 7 4.66 6.05 -6.04
C THR A 7 4.20 7.47 -5.73
N GLY A 8 3.85 8.27 -6.75
CA GLY A 8 3.34 9.62 -6.55
C GLY A 8 2.01 9.65 -5.79
N THR A 9 1.10 8.72 -6.09
CA THR A 9 -0.20 8.66 -5.41
C THR A 9 -0.09 8.23 -3.95
N LEU A 10 0.73 7.21 -3.66
CA LEU A 10 0.98 6.71 -2.30
C LEU A 10 1.64 7.77 -1.41
N LEU A 11 2.72 8.40 -1.91
CA LEU A 11 3.39 9.47 -1.17
C LEU A 11 2.43 10.62 -0.85
N THR A 12 1.55 10.98 -1.79
CA THR A 12 0.57 12.05 -1.57
C THR A 12 -0.51 11.63 -0.58
N ALA A 13 -1.08 10.42 -0.71
CA ALA A 13 -2.08 9.90 0.21
C ALA A 13 -1.53 9.80 1.65
N ALA A 14 -0.28 9.38 1.82
CA ALA A 14 0.37 9.35 3.12
C ALA A 14 0.60 10.76 3.69
N LEU A 15 1.30 11.63 2.94
CA LEU A 15 1.78 12.92 3.45
C LEU A 15 0.68 13.99 3.57
N PHE A 16 -0.30 14.01 2.66
CA PHE A 16 -1.35 15.02 2.61
C PHE A 16 -2.73 14.51 3.04
N GLY A 17 -2.91 13.18 3.14
CA GLY A 17 -4.15 12.57 3.62
C GLY A 17 -3.99 11.98 5.01
N LEU A 18 -3.40 10.79 5.09
CA LEU A 18 -3.36 9.97 6.31
C LEU A 18 -2.65 10.64 7.49
N ILE A 19 -1.48 11.24 7.26
CA ILE A 19 -0.69 11.84 8.34
C ILE A 19 -1.39 13.04 8.98
N PRO A 20 -1.83 14.07 8.22
CA PRO A 20 -2.59 15.18 8.79
C PRO A 20 -3.85 14.71 9.53
N GLU A 21 -4.62 13.80 8.92
CA GLU A 21 -5.86 13.28 9.49
C GLU A 21 -5.62 12.49 10.79
N ALA A 22 -4.53 11.72 10.86
CA ALA A 22 -4.12 11.03 12.07
C ALA A 22 -3.79 12.01 13.21
N ILE A 23 -3.11 13.13 12.90
CA ILE A 23 -2.77 14.17 13.88
C ILE A 23 -4.03 14.85 14.39
N GLU A 24 -4.95 15.20 13.50
CA GLU A 24 -6.22 15.82 13.86
C GLU A 24 -7.08 14.87 14.72
N SER A 25 -7.18 13.60 14.32
CA SER A 25 -7.88 12.55 15.05
C SER A 25 -7.25 12.24 16.42
N ALA A 26 -5.96 12.53 16.60
CA ALA A 26 -5.24 12.41 17.88
C ALA A 26 -5.33 13.68 18.76
N GLY A 27 -6.20 14.64 18.43
CA GLY A 27 -6.34 15.89 19.17
C GLY A 27 -5.16 16.85 18.99
N GLY A 28 -4.41 16.72 17.88
CA GLY A 28 -3.25 17.55 17.56
C GLY A 28 -1.91 17.02 18.08
N GLU A 29 -1.87 15.83 18.69
CA GLU A 29 -0.64 15.22 19.21
C GLU A 29 0.29 14.68 18.10
N SER A 30 0.98 15.58 17.40
CA SER A 30 1.86 15.21 16.28
C SER A 30 2.98 14.25 16.68
N HIS A 31 3.59 14.44 17.85
CA HIS A 31 4.71 13.60 18.30
C HIS A 31 4.29 12.14 18.51
N THR A 32 3.13 11.91 19.11
CA THR A 32 2.57 10.58 19.31
C THR A 32 2.33 9.90 17.96
N VAL A 33 1.67 10.58 17.01
CA VAL A 33 1.43 10.06 15.66
C VAL A 33 2.73 9.74 14.91
N MET A 34 3.72 10.65 14.96
CA MET A 34 5.02 10.44 14.31
C MET A 34 5.80 9.26 14.91
N LEU A 35 5.69 9.02 16.22
CA LEU A 35 6.27 7.83 16.85
C LEU A 35 5.62 6.54 16.34
N PHE A 36 4.30 6.52 16.16
CA PHE A 36 3.61 5.38 15.57
C PHE A 36 3.99 5.16 14.11
N ILE A 37 4.15 6.23 13.32
CA ILE A 37 4.62 6.12 11.93
C ILE A 37 6.03 5.52 11.90
N LEU A 38 6.95 6.06 12.70
CA LEU A 38 8.32 5.55 12.79
C LEU A 38 8.33 4.08 13.25
N GLY A 39 7.57 3.76 14.30
CA GLY A 39 7.43 2.39 14.80
C GLY A 39 6.87 1.45 13.74
N GLY A 40 5.88 1.91 12.96
CA GLY A 40 5.32 1.19 11.82
C GLY A 40 6.35 0.91 10.73
N ILE A 41 7.09 1.92 10.29
CA ILE A 41 8.16 1.76 9.28
C ILE A 41 9.22 0.76 9.74
N LEU A 42 9.68 0.87 10.99
CA LEU A 42 10.66 -0.07 11.56
C LEU A 42 10.08 -1.48 11.68
N SER A 43 8.80 -1.60 12.01
CA SER A 43 8.10 -2.90 12.08
C SER A 43 7.98 -3.54 10.70
N PHE A 44 7.58 -2.79 9.66
CA PHE A 44 7.54 -3.30 8.29
C PHE A 44 8.90 -3.75 7.80
N PHE A 45 9.94 -2.95 8.05
CA PHE A 45 11.32 -3.34 7.76
C PHE A 45 11.72 -4.66 8.46
N PHE A 46 11.41 -4.78 9.74
CA PHE A 46 11.73 -5.99 10.50
C PHE A 46 10.93 -7.21 10.01
N LEU A 47 9.64 -7.05 9.72
CA LEU A 47 8.79 -8.11 9.18
C LEU A 47 9.30 -8.58 7.82
N GLU A 48 9.66 -7.66 6.92
CA GLU A 48 10.24 -8.00 5.62
C GLU A 48 11.52 -8.82 5.79
N LYS A 49 12.43 -8.39 6.68
CA LYS A 49 13.66 -9.13 6.99
C LYS A 49 13.40 -10.51 7.57
N LEU A 50 12.42 -10.65 8.47
CA LEU A 50 12.04 -11.94 9.04
C LEU A 50 11.49 -12.90 7.97
N ILE A 51 10.66 -12.40 7.06
CA ILE A 51 10.09 -13.20 5.96
C ILE A 51 11.22 -13.69 5.04
N ILE A 52 12.12 -12.80 4.63
CA ILE A 52 13.28 -13.15 3.79
C ILE A 52 14.17 -14.16 4.51
N TRP A 53 14.50 -13.92 5.78
CA TRP A 53 15.39 -14.79 6.55
C TRP A 53 14.85 -16.21 6.69
N ARG A 54 13.56 -16.39 6.99
CA ARG A 54 12.96 -17.73 7.13
C ARG A 54 12.85 -18.49 5.81
N ASN A 55 12.76 -17.78 4.69
CA ASN A 55 12.52 -18.39 3.38
C ASN A 55 13.81 -18.57 2.56
N CYS A 56 14.98 -18.10 3.03
CA CYS A 56 16.25 -18.17 2.32
C CYS A 56 17.40 -18.83 3.12
N THR A 57 17.11 -19.87 3.91
CA THR A 57 18.10 -20.53 4.78
C THR A 57 18.79 -21.77 4.19
N ASP A 58 18.46 -22.22 2.99
CA ASP A 58 19.14 -23.36 2.34
C ASP A 58 19.88 -22.91 1.07
N GLU A 59 21.17 -23.25 0.98
CA GLU A 59 22.06 -22.92 -0.15
C GLU A 59 21.64 -23.59 -1.48
N ASP A 60 20.60 -24.43 -1.48
CA ASP A 60 20.01 -25.11 -2.64
C ASP A 60 18.48 -24.96 -2.69
N CYS A 61 17.96 -23.72 -2.54
CA CYS A 61 16.52 -23.52 -2.71
C CYS A 61 16.07 -23.77 -4.16
N ASP A 62 15.32 -24.84 -4.37
CA ASP A 62 14.34 -24.98 -5.46
C ASP A 62 13.20 -23.96 -5.28
N VAL A 63 13.52 -22.66 -5.40
CA VAL A 63 12.59 -21.51 -5.25
C VAL A 63 11.43 -21.56 -6.26
N HIS A 64 11.55 -22.35 -7.31
CA HIS A 64 10.61 -22.33 -8.43
C HIS A 64 9.21 -22.89 -8.12
N SER A 65 9.01 -23.68 -7.06
CA SER A 65 7.70 -24.29 -6.75
C SER A 65 7.01 -23.73 -5.49
N ALA A 66 7.77 -23.24 -4.51
CA ALA A 66 7.23 -22.69 -3.26
C ALA A 66 6.90 -21.19 -3.31
N ALA A 67 7.43 -20.45 -4.30
CA ALA A 67 7.23 -19.00 -4.40
C ALA A 67 5.75 -18.61 -4.61
N GLY A 68 4.99 -19.38 -5.41
CA GLY A 68 3.61 -19.04 -5.76
C GLY A 68 2.66 -18.96 -4.55
N PRO A 69 2.56 -20.00 -3.71
CA PRO A 69 1.72 -19.96 -2.51
C PRO A 69 2.14 -18.90 -1.49
N ILE A 70 3.44 -18.64 -1.32
CA ILE A 70 3.95 -17.62 -0.39
C ILE A 70 3.53 -16.22 -0.85
N VAL A 71 3.67 -15.94 -2.15
CA VAL A 71 3.21 -14.67 -2.76
C VAL A 71 1.70 -14.49 -2.53
N LEU A 72 0.88 -15.49 -2.84
CA LEU A 72 -0.58 -15.40 -2.67
C LEU A 72 -1.01 -15.16 -1.21
N ILE A 73 -0.32 -15.77 -0.24
CA ILE A 73 -0.63 -15.57 1.19
C ILE A 73 -0.18 -14.18 1.64
N GLY A 74 1.01 -13.75 1.23
CA GLY A 74 1.52 -12.41 1.53
C GLY A 74 0.61 -11.33 0.94
N ASP A 75 0.21 -11.49 -0.31
CA ASP A 75 -0.68 -10.60 -1.03
C ASP A 75 -2.09 -10.57 -0.43
N ALA A 76 -2.64 -11.72 -0.02
CA ALA A 76 -3.93 -11.76 0.70
C ALA A 76 -3.87 -11.03 2.05
N LEU A 77 -2.75 -11.10 2.78
CA LEU A 77 -2.57 -10.35 4.02
C LEU A 77 -2.41 -8.85 3.76
N HIS A 78 -1.70 -8.48 2.69
CA HIS A 78 -1.53 -7.10 2.26
C HIS A 78 -2.88 -6.47 1.91
N ASN A 79 -3.63 -7.11 1.01
CA ASN A 79 -4.97 -6.70 0.59
C ASN A 79 -5.94 -6.61 1.78
N PHE A 80 -5.86 -7.54 2.73
CA PHE A 80 -6.63 -7.43 3.98
C PHE A 80 -6.28 -6.17 4.79
N ILE A 81 -5.00 -5.85 4.93
CA ILE A 81 -4.55 -4.62 5.60
C ILE A 81 -5.07 -3.38 4.86
N ASP A 82 -5.00 -3.38 3.53
CA ASP A 82 -5.53 -2.30 2.70
C ASP A 82 -7.02 -2.07 2.91
N GLY A 83 -7.80 -3.14 3.11
CA GLY A 83 -9.21 -3.02 3.49
C GLY A 83 -9.40 -2.30 4.83
N ILE A 84 -8.59 -2.63 5.84
CA ILE A 84 -8.59 -1.92 7.13
C ILE A 84 -8.28 -0.42 6.91
N VAL A 85 -7.26 -0.13 6.09
CA VAL A 85 -6.82 1.23 5.79
C VAL A 85 -7.93 2.05 5.12
N ILE A 86 -8.63 1.47 4.14
CA ILE A 86 -9.78 2.09 3.46
C ILE A 86 -10.86 2.43 4.49
N ALA A 87 -11.22 1.49 5.37
CA ALA A 87 -12.26 1.69 6.37
C ALA A 87 -11.89 2.82 7.35
N ALA A 88 -10.67 2.82 7.88
CA ALA A 88 -10.18 3.85 8.80
C ALA A 88 -10.19 5.24 8.14
N ALA A 89 -9.81 5.33 6.86
CA ALA A 89 -9.83 6.58 6.10
C ALA A 89 -11.26 7.10 5.86
N PHE A 90 -12.22 6.24 5.51
CA PHE A 90 -13.61 6.67 5.32
C PHE A 90 -14.33 7.03 6.62
N LEU A 91 -13.94 6.43 7.75
CA LEU A 91 -14.47 6.78 9.07
C LEU A 91 -14.01 8.16 9.57
N THR A 92 -12.92 8.69 9.01
CA THR A 92 -12.39 10.01 9.38
C THR A 92 -12.85 11.10 8.44
N SER A 93 -12.67 10.90 7.12
CA SER A 93 -13.08 11.87 6.13
C SER A 93 -13.38 11.21 4.80
N PHE A 94 -14.49 11.59 4.16
CA PHE A 94 -14.84 11.08 2.84
C PHE A 94 -13.75 11.42 1.80
N SER A 95 -13.15 12.62 1.91
CA SER A 95 -12.05 13.04 1.03
C SER A 95 -10.80 12.18 1.20
N VAL A 96 -10.42 11.89 2.44
CA VAL A 96 -9.27 11.03 2.76
C VAL A 96 -9.55 9.59 2.34
N GLY A 97 -10.76 9.08 2.59
CA GLY A 97 -11.20 7.75 2.14
C GLY A 97 -11.08 7.55 0.63
N VAL A 98 -11.58 8.51 -0.17
CA VAL A 98 -11.44 8.45 -1.63
C VAL A 98 -9.99 8.52 -2.06
N ALA A 99 -9.20 9.44 -1.49
CA ALA A 99 -7.78 9.55 -1.79
C ALA A 99 -7.03 8.24 -1.51
N VAL A 100 -7.23 7.67 -0.32
CA VAL A 100 -6.59 6.41 0.10
C VAL A 100 -7.02 5.25 -0.80
N GLY A 101 -8.31 5.10 -1.10
CA GLY A 101 -8.79 4.06 -2.00
C GLY A 101 -8.19 4.16 -3.41
N LEU A 102 -8.04 5.38 -3.95
CA LEU A 102 -7.39 5.60 -5.23
C LEU A 102 -5.89 5.30 -5.20
N ALA A 103 -5.20 5.65 -4.11
CA ALA A 103 -3.80 5.32 -3.92
C ALA A 103 -3.57 3.81 -3.81
N ILE A 104 -4.50 3.10 -3.15
CA ILE A 104 -4.52 1.63 -3.09
C ILE A 104 -4.65 1.04 -4.49
N ILE A 105 -5.71 1.39 -5.22
CA ILE A 105 -5.91 0.93 -6.60
C ILE A 105 -4.69 1.21 -7.48
N ALA A 106 -4.06 2.38 -7.31
CA ALA A 106 -2.93 2.78 -8.14
C ALA A 106 -1.70 1.89 -7.96
N HIS A 107 -1.43 1.37 -6.75
CA HIS A 107 -0.27 0.50 -6.49
C HIS A 107 -0.59 -0.99 -6.54
N GLU A 108 -1.83 -1.38 -6.29
CA GLU A 108 -2.32 -2.75 -6.46
C GLU A 108 -2.24 -3.21 -7.92
N VAL A 109 -2.59 -2.37 -8.89
CA VAL A 109 -2.50 -2.77 -10.31
C VAL A 109 -1.06 -3.18 -10.73
N PRO A 110 -0.01 -2.39 -10.43
CA PRO A 110 1.37 -2.84 -10.58
C PRO A 110 1.71 -4.13 -9.83
N GLN A 111 1.34 -4.22 -8.55
CA GLN A 111 1.69 -5.33 -7.65
C GLN A 111 1.11 -6.65 -8.15
N GLU A 112 -0.21 -6.68 -8.39
CA GLU A 112 -0.94 -7.81 -8.92
C GLU A 112 -0.39 -8.26 -10.29
N THR A 113 0.04 -7.31 -11.14
CA THR A 113 0.68 -7.66 -12.41
C THR A 113 2.03 -8.36 -12.19
N GLY A 114 2.79 -7.95 -11.18
CA GLY A 114 4.03 -8.59 -10.76
C GLY A 114 3.79 -10.00 -10.23
N ASP A 115 2.85 -10.17 -9.31
CA ASP A 115 2.50 -11.44 -8.68
C ASP A 115 1.96 -12.45 -9.69
N PHE A 116 1.12 -12.00 -10.62
CA PHE A 116 0.71 -12.80 -11.77
C PHE A 116 1.90 -13.30 -12.57
N GLY A 117 2.91 -12.45 -12.79
CA GLY A 117 4.17 -12.82 -13.42
C GLY A 117 4.92 -13.90 -12.63
N ILE A 118 5.03 -13.76 -11.31
CA ILE A 118 5.70 -14.75 -10.44
C ILE A 118 4.98 -16.10 -10.49
N LEU A 119 3.65 -16.11 -10.41
CA LEU A 119 2.83 -17.33 -10.49
C LEU A 119 3.03 -18.08 -11.81
N LEU A 120 3.10 -17.35 -12.93
CA LEU A 120 3.39 -17.96 -14.23
C LEU A 120 4.79 -18.59 -14.27
N HIS A 121 5.81 -17.91 -13.75
CA HIS A 121 7.17 -18.46 -13.66
C HIS A 121 7.25 -19.66 -12.69
N GLY A 122 6.38 -19.68 -11.67
CA GLY A 122 6.19 -20.81 -10.76
C GLY A 122 5.38 -21.98 -11.34
N GLY A 123 5.05 -21.96 -12.63
CA GLY A 123 4.41 -23.08 -13.34
C GLY A 123 2.87 -23.09 -13.29
N PHE A 124 2.23 -22.03 -12.79
CA PHE A 124 0.78 -21.94 -12.80
C PHE A 124 0.29 -21.67 -14.24
N SER A 125 -0.84 -22.26 -14.61
CA SER A 125 -1.50 -21.89 -15.87
C SER A 125 -2.05 -20.46 -15.78
N LYS A 126 -2.13 -19.75 -16.91
CA LYS A 126 -2.67 -18.37 -16.97
C LYS A 126 -3.99 -18.21 -16.23
N LYS A 127 -4.91 -19.18 -16.37
CA LYS A 127 -6.20 -19.17 -15.69
C LYS A 127 -6.03 -19.31 -14.17
N LYS A 128 -5.20 -20.25 -13.70
CA LYS A 128 -4.96 -20.44 -12.27
C LYS A 128 -4.26 -19.24 -11.64
N ALA A 129 -3.21 -18.72 -12.28
CA ALA A 129 -2.49 -17.54 -11.81
C ALA A 129 -3.45 -16.36 -11.65
N PHE A 130 -4.23 -16.04 -12.68
CA PHE A 130 -5.20 -14.94 -12.61
C PHE A 130 -6.28 -15.16 -11.54
N THR A 131 -6.83 -16.37 -11.45
CA THR A 131 -7.88 -16.67 -10.47
C THR A 131 -7.37 -16.57 -9.04
N TYR A 132 -6.17 -17.07 -8.74
CA TYR A 132 -5.65 -17.01 -7.37
C TYR A 132 -5.23 -15.60 -6.96
N ASN A 133 -4.60 -14.84 -7.86
CA ASN A 133 -4.33 -13.41 -7.67
C ASN A 133 -5.61 -12.64 -7.36
N ALA A 134 -6.64 -12.79 -8.21
CA ALA A 134 -7.91 -12.12 -7.98
C ALA A 134 -8.60 -12.55 -6.67
N LEU A 135 -8.37 -13.78 -6.21
CA LEU A 135 -8.91 -14.26 -4.93
C LEU A 135 -8.16 -13.67 -3.72
N SER A 136 -6.85 -13.42 -3.83
CA SER A 136 -6.11 -12.71 -2.78
C SER A 136 -6.56 -11.25 -2.69
N SER A 137 -6.76 -10.54 -3.82
CA SER A 137 -7.25 -9.16 -3.80
C SER A 137 -8.67 -8.99 -3.26
N VAL A 138 -9.51 -10.03 -3.36
CA VAL A 138 -10.87 -10.00 -2.79
C VAL A 138 -10.86 -9.84 -1.27
N THR A 139 -9.77 -10.17 -0.57
CA THR A 139 -9.66 -10.03 0.89
C THR A 139 -9.80 -8.59 1.39
N THR A 140 -9.51 -7.59 0.54
CA THR A 140 -9.71 -6.17 0.82
C THR A 140 -11.17 -5.84 1.17
N ILE A 141 -12.12 -6.46 0.48
CA ILE A 141 -13.56 -6.17 0.64
C ILE A 141 -14.09 -6.57 2.03
N PRO A 142 -14.00 -7.85 2.46
CA PRO A 142 -14.48 -8.25 3.79
C PRO A 142 -13.67 -7.53 4.89
N ALA A 143 -12.38 -7.28 4.69
CA ALA A 143 -11.58 -6.53 5.65
C ALA A 143 -12.09 -5.10 5.85
N ALA A 144 -12.40 -4.39 4.77
CA ALA A 144 -12.98 -3.04 4.83
C ALA A 144 -14.35 -3.04 5.51
N ILE A 145 -15.23 -3.99 5.16
CA ILE A 145 -16.57 -4.09 5.75
C ILE A 145 -16.47 -4.37 7.26
N ILE A 146 -15.69 -5.38 7.66
CA ILE A 146 -15.52 -5.76 9.06
C ILE A 146 -14.90 -4.60 9.85
N SER A 147 -13.86 -3.97 9.31
CA SER A 147 -13.16 -2.88 9.98
C SER A 147 -14.03 -1.64 10.12
N TYR A 148 -14.88 -1.34 9.15
CA TYR A 148 -15.82 -0.21 9.23
C TYR A 148 -16.76 -0.36 10.44
N PHE A 149 -17.32 -1.55 10.65
CA PHE A 149 -18.19 -1.80 11.81
C PHE A 149 -17.42 -1.91 13.13
N LEU A 150 -16.20 -2.48 13.14
CA LEU A 150 -15.42 -2.61 14.36
C LEU A 150 -14.79 -1.29 14.82
N LEU A 151 -14.15 -0.55 13.91
CA LEU A 151 -13.47 0.71 14.22
C LEU A 151 -14.48 1.83 14.51
N GLY A 152 -15.68 1.77 13.92
CA GLY A 152 -16.76 2.72 14.23
C GLY A 152 -17.14 2.73 15.73
N GLU A 153 -17.00 1.60 16.41
CA GLU A 153 -17.25 1.47 17.86
C GLU A 153 -16.03 1.85 18.72
N ILE A 154 -14.83 1.97 18.11
CA ILE A 154 -13.55 2.13 18.83
C ILE A 154 -12.77 3.32 18.24
N SER A 155 -13.38 4.50 18.31
CA SER A 155 -12.85 5.73 17.70
C SER A 155 -11.45 6.15 18.18
N PHE A 156 -11.05 5.77 19.40
CA PHE A 156 -9.71 6.09 19.92
C PHE A 156 -8.57 5.38 19.17
N ILE A 157 -8.84 4.29 18.44
CA ILE A 157 -7.82 3.53 17.70
C ILE A 157 -7.51 4.18 16.33
N ILE A 158 -8.48 4.93 15.79
CA ILE A 158 -8.41 5.53 14.45
C ILE A 158 -7.10 6.28 14.17
N PRO A 159 -6.62 7.23 15.01
CA PRO A 159 -5.37 7.95 14.71
C PRO A 159 -4.16 7.01 14.59
N PHE A 160 -4.11 5.95 15.40
CA PHE A 160 -3.03 4.97 15.34
C PHE A 160 -3.14 4.06 14.11
N ALA A 161 -4.36 3.67 13.74
CA ALA A 161 -4.60 2.95 12.50
C ALA A 161 -4.14 3.77 11.29
N LEU A 162 -4.53 5.04 11.20
CA LEU A 162 -4.09 5.95 10.13
C LEU A 162 -2.57 6.17 10.11
N ALA A 163 -1.93 6.28 11.29
CA ALA A 163 -0.48 6.40 11.40
C ALA A 163 0.26 5.16 10.87
N ILE A 164 -0.22 3.97 11.21
CA ILE A 164 0.33 2.70 10.70
C ILE A 164 0.07 2.55 9.19
N SER A 165 -1.10 2.98 8.71
CA SER A 165 -1.40 3.02 7.27
C SER A 165 -0.47 3.97 6.51
N ALA A 166 -0.20 5.15 7.06
CA ALA A 166 0.76 6.09 6.48
C ALA A 166 2.17 5.49 6.43
N ALA A 167 2.59 4.82 7.50
CA ALA A 167 3.85 4.09 7.53
C ALA A 167 3.93 3.02 6.42
N SER A 168 2.86 2.24 6.22
CA SER A 168 2.74 1.25 5.15
C SER A 168 2.95 1.90 3.78
N PHE A 169 2.19 2.94 3.45
CA PHE A 169 2.28 3.61 2.16
C PHE A 169 3.65 4.24 1.90
N LEU A 170 4.26 4.85 2.92
CA LEU A 170 5.62 5.38 2.83
C LEU A 170 6.63 4.25 2.60
N TYR A 171 6.48 3.13 3.31
CA TYR A 171 7.35 1.97 3.17
C TYR A 171 7.24 1.36 1.77
N ILE A 172 6.03 1.05 1.29
CA ILE A 172 5.79 0.50 -0.06
C ILE A 172 6.34 1.45 -1.12
N ALA A 173 6.04 2.74 -1.03
CA ALA A 173 6.48 3.71 -2.04
C ALA A 173 8.01 3.80 -2.14
N LEU A 174 8.72 3.79 -0.99
CA LEU A 174 10.16 4.05 -0.93
C LEU A 174 11.03 2.80 -0.95
N SER A 175 10.59 1.72 -0.32
CA SER A 175 11.32 0.46 -0.18
C SER A 175 10.99 -0.56 -1.26
N ASP A 176 9.77 -0.54 -1.81
CA ASP A 176 9.34 -1.54 -2.80
C ASP A 176 9.29 -0.95 -4.21
N LEU A 177 8.50 0.11 -4.41
CA LEU A 177 8.27 0.69 -5.73
C LEU A 177 9.46 1.50 -6.26
N THR A 178 10.09 2.31 -5.42
CA THR A 178 11.20 3.18 -5.85
C THR A 178 12.42 2.39 -6.35
N PRO A 179 12.86 1.30 -5.70
CA PRO A 179 13.95 0.47 -6.24
C PRO A 179 13.68 -0.09 -7.64
N GLU A 180 12.44 -0.46 -7.96
CA GLU A 180 12.08 -0.87 -9.33
C GLU A 180 12.27 0.25 -10.36
N LEU A 181 12.08 1.51 -9.95
CA LEU A 181 12.34 2.66 -10.83
C LEU A 181 13.83 2.80 -11.13
N HIS A 182 14.71 2.45 -10.19
CA HIS A 182 16.16 2.54 -10.37
C HIS A 182 16.72 1.48 -11.34
N GLN A 183 15.99 0.40 -11.61
CA GLN A 183 16.44 -0.61 -12.58
C GLN A 183 16.47 -0.07 -14.03
N LYS A 184 15.75 1.02 -14.32
CA LYS A 184 15.70 1.66 -15.65
C LYS A 184 16.53 2.94 -15.65
N TRP A 185 17.65 2.91 -16.38
CA TRP A 185 18.64 3.97 -16.41
C TRP A 185 18.56 4.80 -17.70
N GLY A 186 19.02 6.05 -17.62
CA GLY A 186 19.10 6.99 -18.75
C GLY A 186 18.12 8.16 -18.66
N PHE A 187 18.57 9.32 -19.13
CA PHE A 187 17.87 10.61 -18.98
C PHE A 187 16.39 10.58 -19.40
N LYS A 188 16.07 9.95 -20.55
CA LYS A 188 14.69 9.84 -21.05
C LYS A 188 13.79 9.03 -20.09
N HIS A 189 14.32 7.97 -19.48
CA HIS A 189 13.58 7.14 -18.53
C HIS A 189 13.35 7.91 -17.23
N THR A 190 14.39 8.54 -16.68
CA THR A 190 14.30 9.37 -15.48
C THR A 190 13.29 10.51 -15.66
N LEU A 191 13.35 11.24 -16.78
CA LEU A 191 12.41 12.32 -17.06
C LEU A 191 10.97 11.80 -17.14
N LYS A 192 10.74 10.67 -17.82
CA LYS A 192 9.41 10.05 -17.90
C LYS A 192 8.90 9.58 -16.54
N GLN A 193 9.76 8.98 -15.70
CA GLN A 193 9.41 8.57 -14.34
C GLN A 193 9.03 9.77 -13.49
N LEU A 194 9.82 10.84 -13.53
CA LEU A 194 9.55 12.07 -12.78
C LEU A 194 8.21 12.70 -13.20
N ILE A 195 7.94 12.80 -14.50
CA ILE A 195 6.66 13.31 -15.02
C ILE A 195 5.50 12.46 -14.50
N LEU A 196 5.63 11.14 -14.46
CA LEU A 196 4.56 10.25 -14.01
C LEU A 196 4.37 10.30 -12.48
N ILE A 197 5.44 10.42 -11.70
CA ILE A 197 5.36 10.66 -10.25
C ILE A 197 4.62 11.99 -10.00
N LEU A 198 5.05 13.06 -10.66
CA LEU A 198 4.42 14.37 -10.55
C LEU A 198 2.96 14.35 -11.01
N ALA A 199 2.62 13.57 -12.03
CA ALA A 199 1.24 13.38 -12.46
C ALA A 199 0.41 12.70 -11.35
N GLY A 200 0.92 11.64 -10.71
CA GLY A 200 0.27 11.00 -9.57
C GLY A 200 0.04 11.97 -8.42
N VAL A 201 1.06 12.74 -8.04
CA VAL A 201 0.97 13.78 -7.02
C VAL A 201 -0.08 14.83 -7.38
N THR A 202 -0.03 15.36 -8.59
CA THR A 202 -0.92 16.43 -9.05
C THR A 202 -2.38 15.96 -9.07
N VAL A 203 -2.65 14.76 -9.59
CA VAL A 203 -4.00 14.19 -9.62
C VAL A 203 -4.56 14.05 -8.20
N MET A 204 -3.76 13.51 -7.27
CA MET A 204 -4.20 13.33 -5.89
C MET A 204 -4.47 14.66 -5.18
N ILE A 205 -3.58 15.65 -5.32
CA ILE A 205 -3.78 16.99 -4.74
C ILE A 205 -5.06 17.63 -5.30
N LEU A 206 -5.29 17.54 -6.62
CA LEU A 206 -6.49 18.10 -7.23
C LEU A 206 -7.77 17.42 -6.73
N ILE A 207 -7.75 16.10 -6.58
CA ILE A 207 -8.88 15.33 -6.03
C ILE A 207 -9.17 15.78 -4.60
N MET A 208 -8.15 15.77 -3.72
CA MET A 208 -8.31 16.19 -2.32
C MET A 208 -8.81 17.64 -2.21
N ALA A 209 -8.23 18.56 -2.99
CA ALA A 209 -8.64 19.97 -3.00
C ALA A 209 -10.08 20.15 -3.49
N SER A 210 -10.49 19.41 -4.53
CA SER A 210 -11.86 19.49 -5.07
C SER A 210 -12.93 19.01 -4.08
N MET A 211 -12.56 18.11 -3.17
CA MET A 211 -13.47 17.54 -2.17
C MET A 211 -13.57 18.42 -0.93
N ASN A 212 -12.47 19.06 -0.52
CA ASN A 212 -12.47 19.98 0.63
C ASN A 212 -13.25 21.28 0.39
N HIS A 213 -13.44 21.70 -0.87
CA HIS A 213 -14.25 22.88 -1.21
C HIS A 213 -15.77 22.65 -1.18
N ASN A 214 -16.23 21.41 -1.00
CA ASN A 214 -17.66 21.07 -0.95
C ASN A 214 -18.22 20.91 0.46
N HIS A 215 -17.48 21.36 1.49
CA HIS A 215 -17.90 21.40 2.89
C HIS A 215 -17.95 22.84 3.41
#